data_AF-A0A952RR72-F1
#
_entry.id   AF-A0A952RR72-F1
#
_cell.length_a   1.000
_cell.length_b   1.000
_cell.length_c   1.000
_cell.angle_alpha   90.00
_cell.angle_beta   90.00
_cell.angle_gamma   90.00
#
_symmetry.space_group_name_H-M   'P 1'
#
loop_
_entity.id
_entity.type
_entity.pdbx_description
1 polymer ?
#
loop_
_entity_poly.entity_id
_entity_poly.type
_entity_poly.pdbx_seq_one_letter_code
_entity_poly.pdbx_strand_id
1 'polypeptide(L)'
;MKVERASVWAEAVFHVLAHVDVPFASSCFDPVYIAWIRERLGRPVETLAHEMFALTHDTFARAQALAWVFGSADENRRWSDRDLDEIEVHDDEALHVARAAGAFAEVLRATAELEMPDLEALAPAPFDAAALERALHAVLPAAPALAGFTVAVTPPLPRRGRVHRRVIFAGVPGVAGATNEHVAWQAAHEATVVEAARDHDAFLAVEREAIQRLRARAGAAGLAGAHAAWLATLDLRALGPL
;
A
#
# COMPACT_ATOMS: atom_id res chain seq x y z
N MET A 1 -10.57 -15.30 1.19
CA MET A 1 -10.33 -13.86 1.02
C MET A 1 -11.21 -13.10 1.99
N LYS A 2 -10.65 -12.15 2.73
CA LYS A 2 -11.37 -11.31 3.70
C LYS A 2 -11.16 -9.84 3.31
N VAL A 3 -12.19 -9.00 3.42
CA VAL A 3 -12.06 -7.55 3.25
C VAL A 3 -12.19 -6.88 4.61
N GLU A 4 -11.28 -5.97 4.92
CA GLU A 4 -11.31 -5.19 6.15
C GLU A 4 -10.74 -3.78 5.94
N ARG A 5 -10.79 -2.95 6.98
CA ARG A 5 -10.05 -1.68 7.01
C ARG A 5 -8.65 -1.93 7.53
N ALA A 6 -7.68 -1.23 6.99
CA ALA A 6 -6.36 -1.14 7.59
C ALA A 6 -6.44 -0.52 9.00
N SER A 7 -5.48 -0.83 9.85
CA SER A 7 -5.33 -0.15 11.13
C SER A 7 -5.02 1.34 10.89
N VAL A 8 -5.36 2.20 11.86
CA VAL A 8 -5.02 3.62 11.76
C VAL A 8 -3.50 3.82 11.71
N TRP A 9 -2.73 2.93 12.33
CA TRP A 9 -1.27 2.91 12.21
C TRP A 9 -0.82 2.75 10.75
N ALA A 10 -1.33 1.73 10.06
CA ALA A 10 -1.01 1.51 8.64
C ALA A 10 -1.45 2.71 7.78
N GLU A 11 -2.63 3.28 8.05
CA GLU A 11 -3.10 4.50 7.38
C GLU A 11 -2.16 5.68 7.62
N ALA A 12 -1.66 5.89 8.84
CA ALA A 12 -0.72 6.96 9.16
C ALA A 12 0.61 6.80 8.42
N VAL A 13 1.17 5.59 8.39
CA VAL A 13 2.41 5.31 7.64
C VAL A 13 2.24 5.65 6.15
N PHE A 14 1.17 5.19 5.52
CA PHE A 14 0.94 5.50 4.09
C PHE A 14 0.50 6.95 3.85
N HIS A 15 -0.17 7.60 4.81
CA HIS A 15 -0.49 9.02 4.75
C HIS A 15 0.79 9.85 4.64
N VAL A 16 1.77 9.60 5.50
CA VAL A 16 3.07 10.29 5.46
C VAL A 16 3.79 10.02 4.14
N LEU A 17 3.86 8.74 3.73
CA LEU A 17 4.51 8.38 2.46
C LEU A 17 3.81 8.95 1.23
N ALA A 18 2.52 9.25 1.30
CA ALA A 18 1.78 9.89 0.20
C ALA A 18 2.20 11.35 -0.03
N HIS A 19 2.96 11.96 0.89
CA HIS A 19 3.54 13.29 0.74
C HIS A 19 4.99 13.28 0.23
N VAL A 20 5.61 12.10 0.10
CA VAL A 20 7.01 11.97 -0.31
C VAL A 20 7.10 11.76 -1.82
N ASP A 21 7.33 12.84 -2.58
CA ASP A 21 7.47 12.78 -4.03
C ASP A 21 8.84 12.23 -4.44
N VAL A 22 8.90 10.91 -4.66
CA VAL A 22 10.09 10.21 -5.17
C VAL A 22 9.79 9.55 -6.52
N PRO A 23 10.76 9.53 -7.46
CA PRO A 23 10.58 9.01 -8.81
C PRO A 23 10.72 7.48 -8.88
N PHE A 24 10.12 6.76 -7.91
CA PHE A 24 10.21 5.31 -7.82
C PHE A 24 8.85 4.63 -7.99
N ALA A 25 8.85 3.40 -8.49
CA ALA A 25 7.62 2.61 -8.64
C ALA A 25 6.97 2.26 -7.27
N SER A 26 7.78 2.16 -6.22
CA SER A 26 7.30 1.99 -4.83
C SER A 26 6.70 3.26 -4.23
N SER A 27 6.75 4.41 -4.91
CA SER A 27 6.22 5.67 -4.40
C SER A 27 4.74 5.55 -4.03
N CYS A 28 4.37 6.19 -2.91
CA CYS A 28 2.97 6.34 -2.49
C CYS A 28 2.44 7.75 -2.82
N PHE A 29 3.26 8.62 -3.40
CA PHE A 29 2.89 9.99 -3.68
C PHE A 29 1.63 10.07 -4.54
N ASP A 30 0.61 10.74 -4.03
CA ASP A 30 -0.61 10.99 -4.79
C ASP A 30 -1.21 12.38 -4.48
N PRO A 31 -1.12 13.34 -5.41
CA PRO A 31 -1.65 14.69 -5.19
C PRO A 31 -3.18 14.74 -5.06
N VAL A 32 -3.91 13.76 -5.60
CA VAL A 32 -5.37 13.66 -5.47
C VAL A 32 -5.73 13.23 -4.05
N TYR A 33 -4.99 12.28 -3.48
CA TYR A 33 -5.15 11.91 -2.06
C TYR A 33 -4.80 13.10 -1.14
N ILE A 34 -3.69 13.78 -1.38
CA ILE A 34 -3.28 14.96 -0.59
C ILE A 34 -4.38 16.03 -0.61
N ALA A 35 -4.96 16.32 -1.79
CA ALA A 35 -6.06 17.27 -1.89
C ALA A 35 -7.30 16.82 -1.09
N TRP A 36 -7.65 15.53 -1.20
CA TRP A 36 -8.77 14.94 -0.47
C TRP A 36 -8.59 15.01 1.05
N ILE A 37 -7.41 14.67 1.59
CA ILE A 37 -7.19 14.67 3.03
C ILE A 37 -7.13 16.10 3.60
N ARG A 38 -6.58 17.06 2.85
CA ARG A 38 -6.59 18.49 3.22
C ARG A 38 -7.99 19.05 3.40
N GLU A 39 -8.90 18.72 2.49
CA GLU A 39 -10.31 19.12 2.59
C GLU A 39 -10.95 18.59 3.87
N ARG A 40 -10.64 17.32 4.22
CA ARG A 40 -11.22 16.66 5.40
C ARG A 40 -10.66 17.14 6.72
N LEU A 41 -9.38 17.44 6.80
CA LEU A 41 -8.75 18.00 8.00
C LEU A 41 -9.08 19.48 8.20
N GLY A 42 -9.52 20.18 7.14
CA GLY A 42 -9.83 21.61 7.19
C GLY A 42 -8.61 22.51 7.41
N ARG A 43 -7.39 21.98 7.24
CA ARG A 43 -6.12 22.71 7.37
C ARG A 43 -5.07 22.19 6.39
N PRO A 44 -4.01 22.97 6.10
CA PRO A 44 -2.87 22.46 5.36
C PRO A 44 -2.27 21.23 6.07
N VAL A 45 -2.00 20.20 5.28
CA VAL A 45 -1.20 19.06 5.72
C VAL A 45 0.24 19.40 5.34
N GLU A 46 1.00 19.87 6.32
CA GLU A 46 2.44 20.03 6.24
C GLU A 46 3.06 18.85 6.97
N THR A 47 3.44 17.82 6.22
CA THR A 47 4.16 16.69 6.81
C THR A 47 5.65 17.03 6.85
N LEU A 48 6.35 16.60 7.90
CA LEU A 48 7.82 16.60 7.95
C LEU A 48 8.45 15.73 6.83
N ALA A 49 7.64 14.98 6.10
CA ALA A 49 8.07 14.10 5.02
C ALA A 49 8.76 14.82 3.85
N HIS A 50 8.51 16.13 3.67
CA HIS A 50 9.18 16.93 2.64
C HIS A 50 10.68 17.11 2.90
N GLU A 51 11.16 16.85 4.12
CA GLU A 51 12.58 16.92 4.48
C GLU A 51 13.33 15.59 4.28
N MET A 52 12.63 14.55 3.81
CA MET A 52 13.20 13.22 3.59
C MET A 52 13.96 13.16 2.24
N PHE A 53 15.20 13.63 2.22
CA PHE A 53 16.02 13.66 1.00
C PHE A 53 16.95 12.44 0.85
N ALA A 54 17.28 12.10 -0.40
CA ALA A 54 18.27 11.10 -0.83
C ALA A 54 17.95 9.62 -0.52
N LEU A 55 16.70 9.21 -0.76
CA LEU A 55 16.29 7.81 -0.60
C LEU A 55 16.64 6.99 -1.84
N THR A 56 17.03 5.73 -1.62
CA THR A 56 17.04 4.72 -2.67
C THR A 56 15.67 4.06 -2.77
N HIS A 57 15.38 3.45 -3.93
CA HIS A 57 14.18 2.64 -4.10
C HIS A 57 14.05 1.54 -3.01
N ASP A 58 15.16 0.85 -2.71
CA ASP A 58 15.18 -0.23 -1.71
C ASP A 58 14.91 0.28 -0.30
N THR A 59 15.54 1.40 0.10
CA THR A 59 15.28 2.04 1.40
C THR A 59 13.81 2.43 1.54
N PHE A 60 13.22 3.05 0.51
CA PHE A 60 11.83 3.47 0.53
C PHE A 60 10.86 2.28 0.57
N ALA A 61 11.14 1.23 -0.20
CA ALA A 61 10.34 0.01 -0.22
C ALA A 61 10.38 -0.72 1.14
N ARG A 62 11.56 -0.82 1.76
CA ARG A 62 11.74 -1.44 3.09
C ARG A 62 11.00 -0.70 4.19
N ALA A 63 11.07 0.62 4.19
CA ALA A 63 10.41 1.43 5.23
C ALA A 63 8.89 1.29 5.23
N GLN A 64 8.28 0.97 4.09
CA GLN A 64 6.84 0.69 4.03
C GLN A 64 6.42 -0.50 4.90
N ALA A 65 7.35 -1.42 5.20
CA ALA A 65 7.09 -2.54 6.10
C ALA A 65 6.63 -2.07 7.50
N LEU A 66 6.92 -0.82 7.89
CA LEU A 66 6.39 -0.21 9.12
C LEU A 66 4.88 -0.31 9.23
N ALA A 67 4.14 -0.26 8.12
CA ALA A 67 2.68 -0.34 8.14
C ALA A 67 2.13 -1.67 8.71
N TRP A 68 2.95 -2.73 8.77
CA TRP A 68 2.58 -4.03 9.35
C TRP A 68 3.18 -4.29 10.73
N VAL A 69 4.15 -3.48 11.17
CA VAL A 69 4.89 -3.71 12.43
C VAL A 69 3.94 -3.75 13.62
N PHE A 70 3.04 -2.78 13.72
CA PHE A 70 2.05 -2.70 14.80
C PHE A 70 0.66 -3.06 14.28
N GLY A 71 -0.05 -3.91 15.01
CA GLY A 71 -1.44 -4.27 14.71
C GLY A 71 -2.44 -3.16 15.05
N SER A 72 -2.05 -2.18 15.88
CA SER A 72 -2.91 -1.08 16.31
C SER A 72 -2.14 0.19 16.70
N ALA A 73 -2.86 1.32 16.74
CA ALA A 73 -2.33 2.58 17.27
C ALA A 73 -1.88 2.48 18.74
N ASP A 74 -2.64 1.75 19.56
CA ASP A 74 -2.32 1.56 20.99
C ASP A 74 -1.05 0.75 21.20
N GLU A 75 -0.81 -0.23 20.33
CA GLU A 75 0.44 -1.00 20.35
C GLU A 75 1.63 -0.11 20.02
N ASN A 76 1.54 0.71 18.98
CA ASN A 76 2.56 1.70 18.64
C ASN A 76 2.84 2.67 19.81
N ARG A 77 1.78 3.22 20.43
CA ARG A 77 1.92 4.15 21.57
C ARG A 77 2.66 3.56 22.77
N ARG A 78 2.58 2.25 23.01
CA ARG A 78 3.32 1.60 24.11
C ARG A 78 4.83 1.69 23.93
N TRP A 79 5.28 1.92 22.70
CA TRP A 79 6.67 1.90 22.29
C TRP A 79 7.16 3.27 21.78
N SER A 80 6.37 4.34 21.93
CA SER A 80 6.70 5.65 21.34
C SER A 80 7.99 6.25 21.90
N ASP A 81 8.40 5.88 23.12
CA ASP A 81 9.62 6.35 23.79
C ASP A 81 10.84 5.45 23.54
N ARG A 82 10.72 4.48 22.62
CA ARG A 82 11.77 3.52 22.27
C ARG A 82 12.13 3.60 20.79
N ASP A 83 13.38 3.28 20.50
CA ASP A 83 13.85 3.08 19.13
C ASP A 83 13.34 1.73 18.61
N LEU A 84 13.16 1.61 17.30
CA LEU A 84 12.74 0.39 16.61
C LEU A 84 13.60 -0.81 16.97
N ASP A 85 14.87 -0.64 17.37
CA ASP A 85 15.77 -1.72 17.78
C ASP A 85 15.46 -2.29 19.18
N GLU A 86 14.65 -1.60 19.99
CA GLU A 86 14.37 -1.93 21.39
C GLU A 86 12.95 -2.50 21.65
N ILE A 87 12.13 -2.64 20.61
CA ILE A 87 10.69 -2.94 20.75
C ILE A 87 10.36 -4.41 20.44
N GLU A 88 9.24 -4.88 21.01
CA GLU A 88 8.59 -6.16 20.70
C GLU A 88 7.22 -5.88 20.08
N VAL A 89 6.92 -6.50 18.94
CA VAL A 89 5.82 -6.08 18.07
C VAL A 89 5.00 -7.24 17.53
N HIS A 90 3.84 -6.91 16.94
CA HIS A 90 2.97 -7.86 16.27
C HIS A 90 3.64 -8.62 15.12
N ASP A 91 4.41 -7.92 14.28
CA ASP A 91 5.09 -8.51 13.13
C ASP A 91 6.61 -8.26 13.14
N ASP A 92 7.35 -9.18 13.75
CA ASP A 92 8.82 -9.14 13.83
C ASP A 92 9.51 -9.18 12.46
N GLU A 93 8.91 -9.81 11.44
CA GLU A 93 9.49 -9.86 10.10
C GLU A 93 9.35 -8.52 9.41
N ALA A 94 8.17 -7.89 9.52
CA ALA A 94 7.97 -6.53 9.05
C ALA A 94 8.93 -5.55 9.76
N LEU A 95 9.16 -5.73 11.06
CA LEU A 95 10.10 -4.91 11.82
C LEU A 95 11.54 -5.11 11.35
N HIS A 96 11.96 -6.35 11.10
CA HIS A 96 13.28 -6.63 10.55
C HIS A 96 13.49 -5.95 9.18
N VAL A 97 12.49 -6.00 8.31
CA VAL A 97 12.52 -5.32 7.00
C VAL A 97 12.57 -3.80 7.17
N ALA A 98 11.75 -3.23 8.06
CA ALA A 98 11.72 -1.80 8.34
C ALA A 98 13.06 -1.29 8.90
N ARG A 99 13.66 -2.00 9.86
CA ARG A 99 14.98 -1.66 10.44
C ARG A 99 16.08 -1.61 9.39
N ALA A 100 16.01 -2.43 8.34
CA ALA A 100 16.96 -2.39 7.24
C ALA A 100 16.87 -1.08 6.40
N ALA A 101 15.82 -0.28 6.54
CA ALA A 101 15.77 1.09 6.01
C ALA A 101 16.49 2.13 6.89
N GLY A 102 16.98 1.74 8.07
CA GLY A 102 17.77 2.56 8.99
C GLY A 102 17.00 3.77 9.52
N ALA A 103 17.70 4.90 9.68
CA ALA A 103 17.14 6.13 10.24
C ALA A 103 15.87 6.64 9.52
N PHE A 104 15.70 6.31 8.23
CA PHE A 104 14.48 6.69 7.51
C PHE A 104 13.22 6.03 8.09
N ALA A 105 13.31 4.78 8.57
CA ALA A 105 12.19 4.12 9.23
C ALA A 105 11.82 4.82 10.54
N GLU A 106 12.79 5.25 11.35
CA GLU A 106 12.51 6.00 12.58
C GLU A 106 11.82 7.33 12.30
N VAL A 107 12.33 8.09 11.33
CA VAL A 107 11.71 9.36 10.94
C VAL A 107 10.30 9.14 10.41
N LEU A 108 10.08 8.08 9.61
CA LEU A 108 8.76 7.72 9.13
C LEU A 108 7.81 7.34 10.29
N ARG A 109 8.29 6.53 11.25
CA ARG A 109 7.52 6.13 12.43
C ARG A 109 7.12 7.35 13.25
N ALA A 110 8.08 8.20 13.62
CA ALA A 110 7.84 9.41 14.39
C ALA A 110 6.89 10.38 13.68
N THR A 111 7.01 10.51 12.35
CA THR A 111 6.10 11.36 11.56
C THR A 111 4.69 10.76 11.54
N ALA A 112 4.55 9.44 11.35
CA ALA A 112 3.25 8.76 11.39
C ALA A 112 2.59 8.89 12.77
N GLU A 113 3.36 8.81 13.85
CA GLU A 113 2.90 9.04 15.22
C GLU A 113 2.32 10.43 15.42
N LEU A 114 2.97 11.46 14.86
CA LEU A 114 2.51 12.85 14.95
C LEU A 114 1.21 13.10 14.20
N GLU A 115 1.00 12.45 13.05
CA GLU A 115 -0.20 12.60 12.22
C GLU A 115 -1.38 11.74 12.72
N MET A 116 -1.12 10.69 13.50
CA MET A 116 -2.12 9.71 13.92
C MET A 116 -3.33 10.32 14.67
N PRO A 117 -3.18 11.28 15.60
CA PRO A 117 -4.33 11.87 16.29
C PRO A 117 -5.31 12.57 15.35
N ASP A 118 -4.82 13.22 14.29
CA ASP A 118 -5.67 13.86 13.29
C ASP A 118 -6.45 12.83 12.47
N LEU A 119 -5.78 11.74 12.09
CA LEU A 119 -6.40 10.64 11.34
C LEU A 119 -7.45 9.89 12.18
N GLU A 120 -7.19 9.67 13.48
CA GLU A 120 -8.16 9.06 14.40
C GLU A 120 -9.41 9.92 14.62
N ALA A 121 -9.26 11.24 14.58
CA ALA A 121 -10.39 12.16 14.71
C ALA A 121 -11.30 12.18 13.48
N LEU A 122 -10.82 11.69 12.32
CA LEU A 122 -11.61 11.60 11.10
C LEU A 122 -12.57 10.41 11.12
N ALA A 123 -13.82 10.64 10.72
CA ALA A 123 -14.72 9.54 10.41
C ALA A 123 -14.14 8.68 9.27
N PRO A 124 -14.08 7.34 9.38
CA PRO A 124 -13.54 6.50 8.32
C PRO A 124 -14.24 6.74 6.98
N ALA A 125 -13.49 6.75 5.87
CA ALA A 125 -14.08 6.88 4.54
C ALA A 125 -15.06 5.73 4.28
N PRO A 126 -16.34 5.99 3.97
CA PRO A 126 -17.33 4.94 3.75
C PRO A 126 -16.99 4.16 2.47
N PHE A 127 -17.16 2.83 2.50
CA PHE A 127 -17.12 1.99 1.29
C PHE A 127 -18.09 0.82 1.44
N ASP A 128 -18.58 0.30 0.31
CA ASP A 128 -19.43 -0.88 0.26
C ASP A 128 -18.55 -2.14 0.20
N ALA A 129 -18.36 -2.79 1.36
CA ALA A 129 -17.56 -4.00 1.48
C ALA A 129 -18.09 -5.14 0.60
N ALA A 130 -19.41 -5.29 0.47
CA ALA A 130 -20.00 -6.35 -0.34
C ALA A 130 -19.77 -6.10 -1.84
N ALA A 131 -19.80 -4.84 -2.28
CA ALA A 131 -19.44 -4.48 -3.66
C ALA A 131 -17.95 -4.73 -3.94
N LEU A 132 -17.07 -4.40 -3.00
CA LEU A 132 -15.65 -4.68 -3.14
C LEU A 132 -15.36 -6.18 -3.17
N GLU A 133 -15.99 -6.98 -2.29
CA GLU A 133 -15.89 -8.44 -2.30
C GLU A 133 -16.32 -9.04 -3.65
N ARG A 134 -17.43 -8.57 -4.24
CA ARG A 134 -17.85 -8.99 -5.58
C ARG A 134 -16.80 -8.66 -6.65
N ALA A 135 -16.22 -7.46 -6.60
CA ALA A 135 -15.17 -7.06 -7.54
C ALA A 135 -13.91 -7.92 -7.40
N LEU A 136 -13.49 -8.19 -6.15
CA LEU A 136 -12.36 -9.08 -5.87
C LEU A 136 -12.62 -10.52 -6.34
N HIS A 137 -13.85 -11.03 -6.17
CA HIS A 137 -14.23 -12.33 -6.70
C HIS A 137 -14.18 -12.38 -8.23
N ALA A 138 -14.55 -11.29 -8.91
CA ALA A 138 -14.54 -11.22 -10.37
C ALA A 138 -13.14 -11.33 -10.98
N VAL A 139 -12.08 -10.93 -10.25
CA VAL A 139 -10.68 -11.00 -10.72
C VAL A 139 -9.95 -12.29 -10.33
N LEU A 140 -10.55 -13.17 -9.50
CA LEU A 140 -9.93 -14.44 -9.09
C LEU A 140 -9.49 -15.33 -10.25
N PRO A 141 -10.22 -15.44 -11.39
CA PRO A 141 -9.74 -16.21 -12.54
C PRO A 141 -8.40 -15.70 -13.10
N ALA A 142 -8.11 -14.40 -12.96
CA ALA A 142 -6.84 -13.81 -13.37
C ALA A 142 -5.75 -13.90 -12.28
N ALA A 143 -6.14 -13.83 -10.99
CA ALA A 143 -5.23 -13.87 -9.85
C ALA A 143 -5.71 -14.86 -8.77
N PRO A 144 -5.55 -16.19 -8.97
CA PRO A 144 -6.10 -17.19 -8.06
C PRO A 144 -5.51 -17.14 -6.64
N ALA A 145 -4.24 -16.75 -6.47
CA ALA A 145 -3.64 -16.64 -5.14
C ALA A 145 -4.33 -15.60 -4.25
N LEU A 146 -5.01 -14.60 -4.81
CA LEU A 146 -5.76 -13.58 -4.07
C LEU A 146 -6.76 -14.19 -3.07
N ALA A 147 -7.32 -15.37 -3.38
CA ALA A 147 -8.22 -16.10 -2.48
C ALA A 147 -7.61 -16.35 -1.08
N GLY A 148 -6.28 -16.45 -1.00
CA GLY A 148 -5.51 -16.68 0.21
C GLY A 148 -5.16 -15.42 1.02
N PHE A 149 -5.54 -14.23 0.59
CA PHE A 149 -5.16 -12.97 1.24
C PHE A 149 -6.34 -12.32 2.00
N THR A 150 -5.97 -11.50 2.98
CA THR A 150 -6.81 -10.45 3.53
C THR A 150 -6.51 -9.15 2.76
N VAL A 151 -7.55 -8.47 2.30
CA VAL A 151 -7.45 -7.16 1.64
C VAL A 151 -7.91 -6.10 2.64
N ALA A 152 -6.96 -5.34 3.16
CA ALA A 152 -7.19 -4.24 4.08
C ALA A 152 -7.16 -2.91 3.32
N VAL A 153 -8.27 -2.16 3.32
CA VAL A 153 -8.35 -0.91 2.56
C VAL A 153 -7.85 0.29 3.37
N THR A 154 -7.10 1.18 2.72
CA THR A 154 -6.56 2.41 3.29
C THR A 154 -6.59 3.57 2.27
N PRO A 155 -7.06 4.77 2.65
CA PRO A 155 -7.16 5.93 1.74
C PRO A 155 -5.88 6.32 0.96
N PRO A 156 -4.66 6.29 1.53
CA PRO A 156 -3.46 6.82 0.88
C PRO A 156 -2.87 5.94 -0.23
N LEU A 157 -3.51 4.81 -0.60
CA LEU A 157 -3.04 3.90 -1.65
C LEU A 157 -3.96 3.85 -2.90
N PRO A 158 -4.30 4.98 -3.54
CA PRO A 158 -5.30 4.99 -4.61
C PRO A 158 -4.83 4.38 -5.93
N ARG A 159 -3.52 4.19 -6.16
CA ARG A 159 -2.97 3.68 -7.44
C ARG A 159 -2.41 2.27 -7.40
N ARG A 160 -1.64 1.95 -6.36
CA ARG A 160 -0.97 0.65 -6.18
C ARG A 160 -1.20 0.15 -4.77
N GLY A 161 -1.44 -1.15 -4.63
CA GLY A 161 -1.48 -1.79 -3.32
C GLY A 161 -0.08 -2.07 -2.78
N ARG A 162 0.01 -2.63 -1.59
CA ARG A 162 1.24 -3.18 -1.02
C ARG A 162 0.95 -4.49 -0.32
N VAL A 163 1.91 -5.41 -0.30
CA VAL A 163 1.70 -6.74 0.27
C VAL A 163 2.85 -7.14 1.19
N HIS A 164 2.46 -7.68 2.34
CA HIS A 164 3.36 -8.39 3.23
C HIS A 164 2.65 -9.64 3.72
N ARG A 165 3.32 -10.79 3.65
CA ARG A 165 2.77 -12.11 4.01
C ARG A 165 1.42 -12.38 3.33
N ARG A 166 0.32 -12.34 4.10
CA ARG A 166 -1.06 -12.62 3.63
C ARG A 166 -1.97 -11.41 3.73
N VAL A 167 -1.43 -10.22 3.94
CA VAL A 167 -2.18 -8.97 4.02
C VAL A 167 -1.79 -8.06 2.86
N ILE A 168 -2.78 -7.66 2.09
CA ILE A 168 -2.67 -6.68 1.01
C ILE A 168 -3.32 -5.39 1.50
N PHE A 169 -2.56 -4.30 1.53
CA PHE A 169 -3.10 -2.96 1.63
C PHE A 169 -3.46 -2.44 0.24
N ALA A 170 -4.66 -1.88 0.09
CA ALA A 170 -5.14 -1.33 -1.17
C ALA A 170 -5.94 -0.04 -0.94
N GLY A 171 -6.24 0.72 -1.99
CA GLY A 171 -7.00 1.96 -1.88
C GLY A 171 -8.42 1.75 -1.35
N VAL A 172 -9.04 2.83 -0.84
CA VAL A 172 -10.47 2.82 -0.49
C VAL A 172 -11.31 3.21 -1.70
N PRO A 173 -12.29 2.40 -2.14
CA PRO A 173 -13.22 2.79 -3.18
C PRO A 173 -13.96 4.10 -2.83
N GLY A 174 -14.04 5.03 -3.79
CA GLY A 174 -14.62 6.37 -3.61
C GLY A 174 -13.65 7.42 -3.09
N VAL A 175 -12.41 7.04 -2.73
CA VAL A 175 -11.35 7.98 -2.35
C VAL A 175 -10.38 8.15 -3.51
N ALA A 176 -10.00 9.40 -3.80
CA ALA A 176 -9.02 9.77 -4.82
C ALA A 176 -9.24 9.08 -6.19
N GLY A 177 -10.51 8.87 -6.57
CA GLY A 177 -10.89 8.29 -7.87
C GLY A 177 -10.85 6.75 -7.94
N ALA A 178 -10.48 6.05 -6.86
CA ALA A 178 -10.45 4.59 -6.85
C ALA A 178 -11.87 4.00 -6.92
N THR A 179 -12.09 3.04 -7.81
CA THR A 179 -13.34 2.25 -7.89
C THR A 179 -13.16 0.88 -7.25
N ASN A 180 -14.26 0.15 -6.98
CA ASN A 180 -14.17 -1.24 -6.51
C ASN A 180 -13.38 -2.14 -7.48
N GLU A 181 -13.56 -1.93 -8.79
CA GLU A 181 -12.82 -2.66 -9.82
C GLU A 181 -11.32 -2.31 -9.78
N HIS A 182 -10.99 -1.02 -9.64
CA HIS A 182 -9.60 -0.59 -9.50
C HIS A 182 -8.91 -1.25 -8.30
N VAL A 183 -9.54 -1.20 -7.12
CA VAL A 183 -9.02 -1.81 -5.89
C VAL A 183 -8.90 -3.33 -6.03
N ALA A 184 -9.83 -3.98 -6.73
CA ALA A 184 -9.73 -5.41 -7.01
C ALA A 184 -8.52 -5.76 -7.88
N TRP A 185 -8.23 -4.97 -8.93
CA TRP A 185 -7.04 -5.15 -9.76
C TRP A 185 -5.74 -4.82 -9.02
N GLN A 186 -5.73 -3.81 -8.13
CA GLN A 186 -4.60 -3.60 -7.22
C GLN A 186 -4.32 -4.85 -6.41
N ALA A 187 -5.33 -5.42 -5.74
CA ALA A 187 -5.14 -6.61 -4.92
C ALA A 187 -4.75 -7.85 -5.74
N ALA A 188 -5.32 -8.02 -6.94
CA ALA A 188 -4.93 -9.08 -7.87
C ALA A 188 -3.45 -8.97 -8.29
N HIS A 189 -2.97 -7.75 -8.56
CA HIS A 189 -1.57 -7.48 -8.86
C HIS A 189 -0.68 -7.84 -7.68
N GLU A 190 -0.97 -7.33 -6.48
CA GLU A 190 -0.15 -7.60 -5.29
C GLU A 190 -0.10 -9.10 -4.94
N ALA A 191 -1.21 -9.83 -5.09
CA ALA A 191 -1.21 -11.29 -4.93
C ALA A 191 -0.31 -11.99 -5.97
N THR A 192 -0.26 -11.48 -7.19
CA THR A 192 0.58 -12.02 -8.27
C THR A 192 2.06 -11.65 -8.10
N VAL A 193 2.37 -10.48 -7.51
CA VAL A 193 3.72 -10.09 -7.09
C VAL A 193 4.30 -11.10 -6.12
N VAL A 194 3.51 -11.58 -5.14
CA VAL A 194 3.95 -12.63 -4.21
C VAL A 194 4.24 -13.96 -4.92
N GLU A 195 3.49 -14.31 -5.97
CA GLU A 195 3.79 -15.49 -6.79
C GLU A 195 5.10 -15.32 -7.58
N ALA A 196 5.31 -14.16 -8.20
CA ALA A 196 6.48 -13.86 -9.02
C ALA A 196 7.78 -13.74 -8.19
N ALA A 197 7.69 -13.24 -6.96
CA ALA A 197 8.82 -13.13 -6.03
C ALA A 197 9.44 -14.48 -5.63
N ARG A 198 8.80 -15.61 -5.95
CA ARG A 198 9.37 -16.96 -5.75
C ARG A 198 10.45 -17.30 -6.76
N ASP A 199 10.40 -16.68 -7.93
CA ASP A 199 11.24 -16.99 -9.08
C ASP A 199 12.29 -15.88 -9.34
N HIS A 200 12.14 -14.73 -8.67
CA HIS A 200 12.94 -13.54 -8.91
C HIS A 200 13.19 -12.75 -7.62
N ASP A 201 14.45 -12.33 -7.40
CA ASP A 201 14.84 -11.49 -6.26
C ASP A 201 14.83 -9.99 -6.58
N ALA A 202 14.98 -9.64 -7.86
CA ALA A 202 15.07 -8.24 -8.29
C ALA A 202 13.69 -7.64 -8.52
N PHE A 203 13.40 -6.52 -7.85
CA PHE A 203 12.10 -5.83 -7.91
C PHE A 203 11.53 -5.67 -9.34
N LEU A 204 12.32 -5.14 -10.28
CA LEU A 204 11.83 -4.91 -11.66
C LEU A 204 11.51 -6.21 -12.39
N ALA A 205 12.21 -7.31 -12.07
CA ALA A 205 11.92 -8.62 -12.62
C ALA A 205 10.61 -9.18 -12.03
N VAL A 206 10.42 -9.06 -10.72
CA VAL A 206 9.18 -9.44 -10.03
C VAL A 206 7.97 -8.69 -10.60
N GLU A 207 8.03 -7.36 -10.69
CA GLU A 207 6.94 -6.54 -11.23
C GLU A 207 6.61 -6.89 -12.68
N ARG A 208 7.63 -7.06 -13.54
CA ARG A 208 7.43 -7.42 -14.94
C ARG A 208 6.76 -8.79 -15.06
N GLU A 209 7.26 -9.78 -14.34
CA GLU A 209 6.70 -11.13 -14.34
C GLU A 209 5.27 -11.13 -13.80
N ALA A 210 4.99 -10.39 -12.73
CA ALA A 210 3.65 -10.29 -12.17
C ALA A 210 2.65 -9.70 -13.17
N ILE A 211 3.00 -8.61 -13.86
CA ILE A 211 2.15 -8.01 -14.88
C ILE A 211 1.95 -8.96 -16.07
N GLN A 212 2.99 -9.66 -16.51
CA GLN A 212 2.90 -10.61 -17.63
C GLN A 212 2.01 -11.81 -17.28
N ARG A 213 2.17 -12.41 -16.10
CA ARG A 213 1.30 -13.48 -15.58
C ARG A 213 -0.15 -13.01 -15.50
N LEU A 214 -0.38 -11.85 -14.89
CA LEU A 214 -1.72 -11.31 -14.72
C LEU A 214 -2.38 -10.99 -16.07
N ARG A 215 -1.64 -10.40 -17.02
CA ARG A 215 -2.11 -10.14 -18.39
C ARG A 215 -2.51 -11.41 -19.11
N ALA A 216 -1.67 -12.46 -19.07
CA ALA A 216 -1.95 -13.73 -19.73
C ALA A 216 -3.20 -14.40 -19.18
N ARG A 217 -3.33 -14.45 -17.85
CA ARG A 217 -4.50 -15.04 -17.17
C ARG A 217 -5.76 -14.21 -17.37
N ALA A 218 -5.66 -12.88 -17.33
CA ALA A 218 -6.77 -11.98 -17.66
C ALA A 218 -7.25 -12.19 -19.10
N GLY A 219 -6.34 -12.40 -20.05
CA GLY A 219 -6.68 -12.78 -21.43
C GLY A 219 -7.46 -14.09 -21.50
N ALA A 220 -6.97 -15.15 -20.84
CA ALA A 220 -7.64 -16.44 -20.78
C ALA A 220 -9.02 -16.38 -20.11
N ALA A 221 -9.21 -15.48 -19.15
CA ALA A 221 -10.46 -15.29 -18.42
C ALA A 221 -11.46 -14.32 -19.10
N GLY A 222 -11.10 -13.72 -20.24
CA GLY A 222 -11.95 -12.70 -20.90
C GLY A 222 -11.98 -11.34 -20.18
N LEU A 223 -10.98 -11.07 -19.33
CA LEU A 223 -10.84 -9.86 -18.52
C LEU A 223 -9.76 -8.88 -19.05
N ALA A 224 -9.25 -9.11 -20.26
CA ALA A 224 -8.15 -8.33 -20.83
C ALA A 224 -8.43 -6.80 -20.88
N GLY A 225 -9.65 -6.41 -21.22
CA GLY A 225 -10.03 -4.98 -21.31
C GLY A 225 -10.00 -4.28 -19.95
N ALA A 226 -10.55 -4.91 -18.92
CA ALA A 226 -10.54 -4.41 -17.55
C ALA A 226 -9.11 -4.28 -16.99
N HIS A 227 -8.29 -5.32 -17.20
CA HIS A 227 -6.88 -5.28 -16.82
C HIS A 227 -6.10 -4.17 -17.54
N ALA A 228 -6.31 -4.00 -18.85
CA ALA A 228 -5.67 -2.94 -19.62
C ALA A 228 -6.08 -1.53 -19.14
N ALA A 229 -7.35 -1.35 -18.79
CA ALA A 229 -7.85 -0.10 -18.22
C ALA A 229 -7.19 0.22 -16.87
N TRP A 230 -7.01 -0.79 -16.00
CA TRP A 230 -6.26 -0.62 -14.75
C TRP A 230 -4.78 -0.30 -15.00
N LEU A 231 -4.09 -1.04 -15.89
CA LEU A 231 -2.68 -0.78 -16.21
C LEU A 231 -2.43 0.64 -16.74
N ALA A 232 -3.38 1.22 -17.49
CA ALA A 232 -3.28 2.58 -18.01
C ALA A 232 -3.28 3.65 -16.91
N THR A 233 -3.66 3.31 -15.67
CA THR A 233 -3.60 4.21 -14.52
C THR A 233 -2.23 4.26 -13.84
N LEU A 234 -1.33 3.34 -14.19
CA LEU A 234 -0.03 3.19 -13.54
C LEU A 234 1.09 3.88 -14.32
N ASP A 235 2.08 4.41 -13.59
CA ASP A 235 3.36 4.75 -14.20
C ASP A 235 4.22 3.48 -14.31
N LEU A 236 4.46 3.05 -15.55
CA LEU A 236 5.22 1.84 -15.88
C LEU A 236 6.53 2.15 -16.60
N ARG A 237 6.94 3.43 -16.69
CA ARG A 237 8.13 3.84 -17.46
C ARG A 237 9.40 3.09 -17.05
N ALA A 238 9.55 2.81 -15.75
CA ALA A 238 10.69 2.08 -15.21
C ALA A 238 10.76 0.59 -15.62
N LEU A 239 9.64 0.00 -16.07
CA LEU A 239 9.57 -1.42 -16.44
C LEU A 239 10.02 -1.69 -17.89
N GLY A 240 10.15 -0.65 -18.71
CA GLY A 240 10.41 -0.78 -20.15
C GLY A 240 9.21 -1.38 -20.90
N PRO A 241 9.40 -1.87 -22.14
CA PRO A 241 8.35 -2.53 -22.90
C PRO A 241 7.80 -3.78 -22.18
N LEU A 242 6.48 -3.89 -22.09
CA LEU A 242 5.73 -4.97 -21.40
C LEU A 242 4.93 -5.83 -22.35
#